data_AF-A0A3S0X8B3-F1
#
_entry.id   AF-A0A3S0X8B3-F1
#
_cell.length_a   1.000
_cell.length_b   1.000
_cell.length_c   1.000
_cell.angle_alpha   90.00
_cell.angle_beta   90.00
_cell.angle_gamma   90.00
#
_symmetry.space_group_name_H-M   'P 1'
#
loop_
_entity.id
_entity.type
_entity.pdbx_description
1 polymer ?
#
loop_
_entity_poly.entity_id
_entity_poly.type
_entity_poly.pdbx_seq_one_letter_code
_entity_poly.pdbx_strand_id
1 'polypeptide(L)'
;MSTQGEVLQERIGDAIELLTEPVAMLAPARLSASEFITMLRDVEHLGRLVDAARIALAGEADKRTQGPIDTLAALGFASAVDAVATLTSAGDRDAKRRIRIGGSLNTGTSLTGAETG
;
A
#
# COMPACT_ATOMS: atom_id res chain seq x y z
N MET A 1 16.62 8.94 -17.92
CA MET A 1 15.50 9.57 -17.18
C MET A 1 14.92 8.48 -16.32
N SER A 2 15.01 8.59 -14.99
CA SER A 2 14.42 7.58 -14.12
C SER A 2 12.90 7.63 -14.25
N THR A 3 12.26 6.48 -14.38
CA THR A 3 10.80 6.43 -14.42
C THR A 3 10.24 6.87 -13.06
N GLN A 4 9.05 7.48 -13.03
CA GLN A 4 8.43 7.91 -11.76
C GLN A 4 8.33 6.76 -10.74
N GLY A 5 8.17 5.52 -11.22
CA GLY A 5 8.14 4.32 -10.39
C GLY A 5 9.48 4.01 -9.71
N GLU A 6 10.61 4.13 -10.42
CA GLU A 6 11.95 3.92 -9.86
C GLU A 6 12.27 4.92 -8.75
N VAL A 7 11.97 6.21 -8.98
CA VAL A 7 12.17 7.26 -7.95
C VAL A 7 11.33 6.97 -6.71
N LEU A 8 10.07 6.57 -6.88
CA LEU A 8 9.22 6.24 -5.74
C LEU A 8 9.71 4.98 -5.00
N GLN A 9 10.17 3.97 -5.74
CA GLN A 9 10.72 2.75 -5.15
C GLN A 9 11.98 3.03 -4.33
N GLU A 10 12.90 3.87 -4.84
CA GLU A 10 14.10 4.31 -4.12
C GLU A 10 13.71 5.00 -2.80
N ARG A 11 12.78 5.96 -2.84
CA ARG A 11 12.31 6.66 -1.64
C ARG A 11 11.61 5.76 -0.62
N ILE A 12 10.88 4.75 -1.08
CA ILE A 12 10.29 3.74 -0.19
C ILE A 12 11.41 2.89 0.44
N GLY A 13 12.45 2.54 -0.31
CA GLY A 13 13.65 1.87 0.20
C GLY A 13 14.33 2.68 1.31
N ASP A 14 14.60 3.97 1.07
CA ASP A 14 15.17 4.90 2.06
C ASP A 14 14.33 4.92 3.35
N ALA A 15 13.00 5.00 3.21
CA ALA A 15 12.09 5.03 4.35
C ALA A 15 12.08 3.71 5.15
N ILE A 16 12.18 2.56 4.48
CA ILE A 16 12.28 1.24 5.14
C ILE A 16 13.58 1.18 5.95
N GLU A 17 14.70 1.57 5.35
CA GLU A 17 16.00 1.56 6.03
C GLU A 17 15.99 2.47 7.27
N LEU A 18 15.51 3.70 7.11
CA LEU A 18 15.39 4.69 8.19
C LEU A 18 14.53 4.20 9.37
N LEU A 19 13.46 3.43 9.09
CA LEU A 19 12.49 3.01 10.11
C LEU A 19 12.81 1.65 10.74
N THR A 20 13.65 0.81 10.11
CA THR A 20 13.89 -0.57 10.55
C THR A 20 14.46 -0.63 11.97
N GLU A 21 15.55 0.10 12.25
CA GLU A 21 16.19 0.08 13.56
C GLU A 21 15.30 0.72 14.67
N PRO A 22 14.72 1.93 14.48
CA PRO A 22 13.82 2.52 15.47
C PRO A 22 12.63 1.63 15.85
N VAL A 23 12.01 0.96 14.87
CA VAL A 23 10.90 0.04 15.11
C VAL A 23 11.36 -1.19 15.90
N ALA A 24 12.52 -1.75 15.56
CA ALA A 24 13.08 -2.90 16.28
C ALA A 24 13.44 -2.58 17.74
N MET A 25 13.82 -1.34 18.04
CA MET A 25 14.17 -0.88 19.39
C MET A 25 12.98 -0.38 20.21
N LEU A 26 11.77 -0.34 19.65
CA LEU A 26 10.61 0.20 20.34
C LEU A 26 10.29 -0.63 21.60
N ALA A 27 10.40 0.01 22.77
CA ALA A 27 10.12 -0.60 24.07
C ALA A 27 9.03 0.20 24.81
N PRO A 28 7.73 0.01 24.50
CA PRO A 28 6.66 0.86 25.02
C PRO A 28 6.61 0.95 26.55
N ALA A 29 6.98 -0.13 27.25
CA ALA A 29 7.02 -0.18 28.71
C ALA A 29 8.09 0.72 29.37
N ARG A 30 9.04 1.25 28.58
CA ARG A 30 10.11 2.15 29.06
C ARG A 30 9.78 3.64 28.83
N LEU A 31 8.68 3.93 28.14
CA LEU A 31 8.26 5.30 27.86
C LEU A 31 7.57 5.89 29.09
N SER A 32 7.86 7.16 29.39
CA SER A 32 6.98 7.95 30.25
C SER A 32 5.59 8.09 29.60
N ALA A 33 4.58 8.42 30.40
CA ALA A 33 3.22 8.59 29.88
C ALA A 33 3.12 9.64 28.75
N SER A 34 3.88 10.73 28.85
CA SER A 34 3.92 11.77 27.81
C SER A 34 4.59 11.29 26.52
N GLU A 35 5.70 10.53 26.63
CA GLU A 35 6.38 9.97 25.47
C GLU A 35 5.50 8.92 24.78
N PHE A 36 4.82 8.09 25.56
CA PHE A 36 3.89 7.10 25.04
C PHE A 36 2.78 7.74 24.20
N ILE A 37 2.14 8.80 24.71
CA ILE A 37 1.05 9.49 23.99
C ILE A 37 1.53 10.08 22.67
N THR A 38 2.68 10.77 22.68
CA THR A 38 3.25 11.36 21.47
C THR A 38 3.65 10.28 20.47
N MET A 39 4.40 9.27 20.91
CA MET A 39 4.85 8.17 20.05
C MET A 39 3.68 7.41 19.43
N LEU A 40 2.63 7.15 20.20
CA LEU A 40 1.43 6.48 19.69
C LEU A 40 0.79 7.29 18.56
N ARG A 41 0.65 8.61 18.71
CA ARG A 41 0.07 9.48 17.68
C ARG A 41 0.91 9.54 16.41
N ASP A 42 2.23 9.62 16.56
CA ASP A 42 3.17 9.74 15.44
C ASP A 42 3.25 8.43 14.65
N VAL A 43 3.35 7.29 15.33
CA VAL A 43 3.32 5.96 14.69
C VAL A 43 1.99 5.72 13.98
N GLU A 44 0.87 6.12 14.58
CA GLU A 44 -0.45 6.05 13.94
C GLU A 44 -0.55 6.94 12.69
N HIS A 45 0.04 8.13 12.72
CA HIS A 45 0.08 9.00 11.55
C HIS A 45 0.90 8.38 10.42
N LEU A 46 2.09 7.86 10.72
CA LEU A 46 2.91 7.11 9.77
C LEU A 46 2.15 5.90 9.21
N GLY A 47 1.50 5.12 10.07
CA GLY A 47 0.71 3.96 9.70
C GLY A 47 -0.39 4.30 8.69
N ARG A 48 -1.09 5.43 8.87
CA ARG A 48 -2.11 5.91 7.92
C ARG A 48 -1.53 6.26 6.55
N LEU A 49 -0.34 6.85 6.47
CA LEU A 49 0.32 7.15 5.20
C LEU A 49 0.68 5.87 4.45
N VAL A 50 1.24 4.89 5.17
CA VAL A 50 1.59 3.58 4.60
C VAL A 50 0.33 2.83 4.18
N ASP A 51 -0.74 2.85 4.97
CA ASP A 51 -2.00 2.20 4.63
C ASP A 51 -2.68 2.84 3.42
N ALA A 52 -2.62 4.16 3.27
CA ALA A 52 -3.10 4.84 2.07
C ALA A 52 -2.34 4.34 0.82
N ALA A 53 -1.01 4.24 0.89
CA ALA A 53 -0.20 3.70 -0.20
C ALA A 53 -0.52 2.23 -0.50
N ARG A 54 -0.69 1.39 0.53
CA ARG A 54 -1.09 -0.03 0.40
C ARG A 54 -2.43 -0.17 -0.32
N ILE A 55 -3.41 0.66 0.06
CA ILE A 55 -4.74 0.67 -0.55
C ILE A 55 -4.66 1.14 -2.01
N ALA A 56 -3.94 2.24 -2.28
CA ALA A 56 -3.80 2.78 -3.63
C ALA A 56 -3.15 1.78 -4.60
N LEU A 57 -2.07 1.11 -4.19
CA LEU A 57 -1.41 0.06 -4.99
C LEU A 57 -2.32 -1.15 -5.22
N ALA A 58 -3.00 -1.62 -4.17
CA ALA A 58 -3.93 -2.75 -4.29
C ALA A 58 -5.12 -2.42 -5.21
N GLY A 59 -5.58 -1.17 -5.22
CA GLY A 59 -6.67 -0.72 -6.09
C GLY A 59 -6.37 -0.81 -7.59
N GLU A 60 -5.10 -0.86 -7.98
CA GLU A 60 -4.68 -1.00 -9.37
C GLU A 60 -4.55 -2.46 -9.81
N ALA A 61 -4.60 -3.41 -8.86
CA ALA A 61 -4.34 -4.82 -9.13
C ALA A 61 -5.32 -5.43 -10.14
N ASP A 62 -6.62 -5.12 -10.06
CA ASP A 62 -7.62 -5.66 -11.01
C ASP A 62 -7.32 -5.21 -12.46
N LYS A 63 -6.97 -3.93 -12.64
CA LYS A 63 -6.60 -3.39 -13.96
C LYS A 63 -5.30 -4.00 -14.48
N ARG A 64 -4.32 -4.24 -13.59
CA ARG A 64 -3.06 -4.92 -13.94
C ARG A 64 -3.23 -6.41 -14.19
N THR A 65 -4.27 -7.06 -13.69
CA THR A 65 -4.56 -8.46 -14.05
C THR A 65 -5.22 -8.56 -15.42
N GLN A 66 -6.11 -7.62 -15.77
CA GLN A 66 -6.93 -7.67 -17.00
C GLN A 66 -6.38 -6.83 -18.17
N GLY A 67 -5.34 -6.03 -17.94
CA GLY A 67 -4.77 -5.11 -18.92
C GLY A 67 -4.09 -5.80 -20.11
N PRO A 68 -3.72 -5.06 -21.16
CA PRO A 68 -3.10 -5.63 -22.36
C PRO A 68 -1.58 -5.81 -22.26
N ILE A 69 -0.91 -5.21 -21.26
CA ILE A 69 0.57 -5.14 -21.14
C ILE A 69 0.96 -5.31 -19.67
N ASP A 70 2.13 -5.92 -19.42
CA ASP A 70 2.78 -6.07 -18.10
C ASP A 70 1.82 -6.54 -17.00
N THR A 71 1.06 -7.59 -17.32
CA THR A 71 -0.02 -8.04 -16.45
C THR A 71 0.46 -8.92 -15.31
N LEU A 72 -0.26 -8.88 -14.20
CA LEU A 72 -0.07 -9.82 -13.09
C LEU A 72 -0.31 -11.28 -13.54
N ALA A 73 -1.21 -11.49 -14.51
CA ALA A 73 -1.45 -12.81 -15.08
C ALA A 73 -0.21 -13.35 -15.83
N ALA A 74 0.50 -12.50 -16.58
CA ALA A 74 1.74 -12.88 -17.25
C ALA A 74 2.88 -13.24 -16.26
N LEU A 75 2.80 -12.74 -15.03
CA LEU A 75 3.71 -13.07 -13.94
C LEU A 75 3.28 -14.32 -13.14
N GLY A 76 2.22 -15.01 -13.56
CA GLY A 76 1.78 -16.28 -13.00
C GLY A 76 0.76 -16.18 -11.86
N PHE A 77 0.25 -14.99 -11.55
CA PHE A 77 -0.81 -14.85 -10.54
C PHE A 77 -2.18 -15.21 -11.12
N ALA A 78 -2.95 -16.00 -10.38
CA ALA A 78 -4.25 -16.50 -10.83
C ALA A 78 -5.34 -15.42 -10.84
N SER A 79 -5.18 -14.38 -10.01
CA SER A 79 -6.08 -13.23 -9.92
C SER A 79 -5.39 -12.04 -9.25
N ALA A 80 -6.02 -10.86 -9.27
CA ALA A 80 -5.55 -9.70 -8.52
C ALA A 80 -5.51 -9.97 -7.00
N VAL A 81 -6.50 -10.70 -6.48
CA VAL A 81 -6.55 -11.10 -5.06
C VAL A 81 -5.36 -12.00 -4.72
N ASP A 82 -5.11 -13.00 -5.55
CA ASP A 82 -3.98 -13.92 -5.40
C ASP A 82 -2.64 -13.17 -5.43
N ALA A 83 -2.47 -12.24 -6.37
CA ALA A 83 -1.27 -11.40 -6.44
C ALA A 83 -1.06 -10.56 -5.17
N VAL A 84 -2.08 -9.81 -4.73
CA VAL A 84 -1.97 -8.95 -3.54
C VAL A 84 -1.76 -9.77 -2.27
N ALA A 85 -2.46 -10.91 -2.12
CA ALA A 85 -2.30 -11.79 -0.98
C ALA A 85 -0.89 -12.38 -0.93
N THR A 86 -0.41 -12.94 -2.04
CA THR A 86 0.92 -13.58 -2.14
C THR A 86 2.05 -12.58 -1.94
N LEU A 87 2.03 -11.43 -2.62
CA LEU A 87 3.11 -10.44 -2.57
C LEU A 87 3.22 -9.70 -1.23
N THR A 88 2.12 -9.64 -0.46
CA THR A 88 2.08 -8.92 0.82
C THR A 88 1.94 -9.82 2.03
N SER A 89 1.92 -11.15 1.82
CA SER A 89 1.64 -12.16 2.85
C SER A 89 0.34 -11.87 3.64
N ALA A 90 -0.63 -11.20 3.01
CA ALA A 90 -1.92 -10.88 3.59
C ALA A 90 -2.93 -11.99 3.30
N GLY A 91 -3.91 -12.19 4.19
CA GLY A 91 -5.01 -13.11 3.89
C GLY A 91 -5.95 -12.56 2.81
N ASP A 92 -6.55 -13.45 2.02
CA ASP A 92 -7.47 -13.12 0.90
C ASP A 92 -8.56 -12.10 1.26
N ARG A 93 -9.12 -12.19 2.47
CA ARG A 93 -10.17 -11.26 2.93
C ARG A 93 -9.64 -9.83 2.98
N ASP A 94 -8.42 -9.65 3.48
CA ASP A 94 -7.79 -8.34 3.58
C ASP A 94 -7.34 -7.84 2.21
N ALA A 95 -6.76 -8.71 1.37
CA ALA A 95 -6.44 -8.40 -0.02
C ALA A 95 -7.68 -7.90 -0.79
N LYS A 96 -8.80 -8.65 -0.73
CA LYS A 96 -10.09 -8.24 -1.32
C LYS A 96 -10.59 -6.90 -0.78
N ARG A 97 -10.41 -6.64 0.52
CA ARG A 97 -10.80 -5.37 1.12
C ARG A 97 -9.97 -4.21 0.57
N ARG A 98 -8.65 -4.35 0.51
CA ARG A 98 -7.72 -3.33 -0.01
C ARG A 98 -8.00 -3.02 -1.48
N ILE A 99 -8.17 -4.06 -2.32
CA ILE A 99 -8.50 -3.92 -3.75
C ILE A 99 -9.81 -3.15 -3.92
N ARG A 100 -10.88 -3.52 -3.21
CA ARG A 100 -12.18 -2.85 -3.31
C ARG A 100 -12.11 -1.37 -2.93
N ILE A 101 -11.49 -1.06 -1.79
CA ILE A 101 -11.37 0.32 -1.33
C ILE A 101 -10.49 1.11 -2.30
N GLY A 102 -9.32 0.58 -2.68
CA GLY A 102 -8.40 1.23 -3.59
C GLY A 102 -9.00 1.48 -4.96
N GLY A 103 -9.73 0.50 -5.52
CA GLY A 103 -10.45 0.65 -6.77
C GLY A 103 -11.41 1.83 -6.73
N SER A 104 -12.24 1.93 -5.68
CA SER A 104 -13.16 3.07 -5.52
C SER A 104 -12.49 4.44 -5.39
N LEU A 105 -11.27 4.49 -4.84
CA LEU A 105 -10.51 5.73 -4.67
C LEU A 105 -9.71 6.11 -5.91
N ASN A 106 -9.26 5.12 -6.68
CA ASN A 106 -8.47 5.30 -7.90
C ASN A 106 -9.34 5.57 -9.14
N THR A 107 -10.63 5.26 -9.09
CA THR A 107 -11.59 5.66 -10.13
C THR A 107 -11.78 7.18 -10.06
N GLY A 108 -11.00 7.91 -10.86
CA GLY A 108 -11.18 9.34 -11.03
C GLY A 108 -12.58 9.66 -11.57
N THR A 109 -13.22 10.70 -11.05
CA THR A 109 -14.43 11.26 -11.66
C THR A 109 -14.11 11.62 -13.12
N SER A 110 -14.81 11.00 -14.07
CA SER A 110 -14.81 11.49 -15.45
C SER A 110 -15.27 12.94 -15.47
N LEU A 111 -14.61 13.80 -16.25
CA LEU A 111 -14.98 15.19 -16.50
C LEU A 111 -16.37 15.35 -17.17
N THR A 112 -17.07 14.23 -17.43
CA THR A 112 -18.43 14.18 -17.99
C THR A 112 -19.49 13.67 -17.02
N GLY A 113 -19.14 13.31 -15.78
CA GLY A 113 -20.10 12.79 -14.79
C GLY A 113 -20.58 11.36 -15.06
N ALA A 114 -19.87 10.58 -15.87
CA ALA A 114 -20.12 9.15 -16.02
C ALA A 114 -19.04 8.32 -15.33
N GLU A 115 -19.44 7.28 -14.59
CA GLU A 115 -18.50 6.37 -13.92
C GLU A 115 -17.72 5.58 -14.97
N THR A 116 -16.39 5.62 -14.88
CA THR A 116 -15.52 4.77 -15.69
C THR A 116 -15.34 3.45 -14.96
N GLY A 117 -16.06 2.43 -15.43
CA GLY A 117 -15.86 1.03 -15.04
C GLY A 117 -14.56 0.46 -15.60
#